data_AF-A0A182ERJ3-F1
#
_entry.id   AF-A0A182ERJ3-F1
#
_cell.length_a   1.000
_cell.length_b   1.000
_cell.length_c   1.000
_cell.angle_alpha   90.00
_cell.angle_beta   90.00
_cell.angle_gamma   90.00
#
_symmetry.space_group_name_H-M   'P 1'
#
loop_
_entity.id
_entity.type
_entity.pdbx_description
1 polymer ?
#
loop_
_entity_poly.entity_id
_entity_poly.type
_entity_poly.pdbx_seq_one_letter_code
_entity_poly.pdbx_strand_id
1 'polypeptide(L)'
;MSAKYRLDHLSTIGNNTYHFWKYAPIHAQSLKQPTRLLLWKAENKQLEMAGVISVYGNSTWTTAKRGWLMIAIFNDAVAFVEKQNVIVMNFPLVWTEVSEEEGNECLVRVFGPENKFHIRFANIEYKSAFLHAMRQWRHFDERYMTGNILEQYTAELPGRRRGYHKFSSHHPDFGDCTYDGCWLYGKPHGRGYLVYPDRRKYQGHFADGHLEGYVSRDSNSL
;
A
#
# COMPACT_ATOMS: atom_id res chain seq x y z
N MET A 1 4.70 -3.74 -28.78
CA MET A 1 4.59 -2.33 -28.32
C MET A 1 5.88 -1.59 -28.72
N SER A 2 5.80 -0.44 -29.41
CA SER A 2 6.96 0.28 -29.98
C SER A 2 7.79 1.04 -28.92
N ALA A 3 9.09 1.24 -29.15
CA ALA A 3 9.96 2.06 -28.29
C ALA A 3 9.40 3.49 -28.07
N LYS A 4 8.74 4.05 -29.10
CA LYS A 4 8.05 5.35 -29.02
C LYS A 4 7.00 5.37 -27.91
N TYR A 5 6.18 4.33 -27.81
CA TYR A 5 5.16 4.22 -26.77
C TYR A 5 5.76 4.24 -25.37
N ARG A 6 6.89 3.54 -25.15
CA ARG A 6 7.57 3.52 -23.84
C ARG A 6 8.07 4.90 -23.45
N LEU A 7 8.66 5.62 -24.41
CA LEU A 7 9.14 6.98 -24.21
C LEU A 7 7.98 7.93 -23.85
N ASP A 8 6.88 7.86 -24.59
CA ASP A 8 5.69 8.69 -24.36
C ASP A 8 5.06 8.40 -22.98
N HIS A 9 5.03 7.13 -22.58
CA HIS A 9 4.53 6.71 -21.27
C HIS A 9 5.43 7.22 -20.12
N LEU A 10 6.76 7.09 -20.24
CA LEU A 10 7.71 7.62 -19.25
C LEU A 10 7.65 9.14 -19.16
N SER A 11 7.53 9.82 -20.30
CA SER A 11 7.33 11.28 -20.36
C SER A 11 6.07 11.69 -19.61
N THR A 12 4.98 10.93 -19.79
CA THR A 12 3.72 11.16 -19.08
C THR A 12 3.88 11.01 -17.57
N ILE A 13 4.53 9.94 -17.09
CA ILE A 13 4.82 9.74 -15.65
C ILE A 13 5.69 10.87 -15.11
N GLY A 14 6.75 11.24 -15.82
CA GLY A 14 7.66 12.32 -15.43
C GLY A 14 6.93 13.66 -15.28
N ASN A 15 6.14 14.02 -16.29
CA ASN A 15 5.33 15.25 -16.27
C ASN A 15 4.32 15.23 -15.13
N ASN A 16 3.56 14.14 -14.97
CA ASN A 16 2.57 14.00 -13.91
C ASN A 16 3.22 14.09 -12.51
N THR A 17 4.37 13.45 -12.34
CA THR A 17 5.14 13.49 -11.08
C THR A 17 5.61 14.90 -10.77
N TYR A 18 6.20 15.59 -11.76
CA TYR A 18 6.62 16.98 -11.60
C TYR A 18 5.45 17.90 -11.24
N HIS A 19 4.35 17.80 -11.98
CA HIS A 19 3.14 18.59 -11.72
C HIS A 19 2.57 18.32 -10.33
N PHE A 20 2.51 17.05 -9.92
CA PHE A 20 2.06 16.68 -8.59
C PHE A 20 2.90 17.36 -7.50
N TRP A 21 4.23 17.24 -7.55
CA TRP A 21 5.09 17.82 -6.52
C TRP A 21 5.16 19.35 -6.56
N LYS A 22 4.99 19.96 -7.75
CA LYS A 22 4.93 21.42 -7.90
C LYS A 22 3.70 22.03 -7.21
N TYR A 23 2.58 21.31 -7.19
CA TYR A 23 1.31 21.80 -6.65
C TYR A 23 0.80 20.97 -5.45
N ALA A 24 1.66 20.13 -4.86
CA ALA A 24 1.29 19.28 -3.75
C ALA A 24 0.90 20.14 -2.53
N PRO A 25 -0.26 19.86 -1.90
CA PRO A 25 -0.64 20.51 -0.65
C PRO A 25 0.43 20.35 0.41
N ILE A 26 0.53 21.31 1.34
CA ILE A 26 1.54 21.33 2.41
C ILE A 26 1.60 20.00 3.15
N HIS A 27 0.44 19.40 3.46
CA HIS A 27 0.37 18.13 4.19
C HIS A 27 0.93 16.95 3.37
N ALA A 28 0.84 16.98 2.04
CA ALA A 28 1.39 15.95 1.16
C ALA A 28 2.91 16.07 0.96
N GLN A 29 3.58 17.13 1.45
CA GLN A 29 5.03 17.31 1.29
C GLN A 29 5.85 16.21 2.02
N SER A 30 5.30 15.63 3.10
CA SER A 30 5.91 14.49 3.81
C SER A 30 6.02 13.24 2.94
N LEU A 31 5.25 13.16 1.85
CA LEU A 31 5.30 12.06 0.89
C LEU A 31 6.51 12.15 -0.05
N LYS A 32 7.22 13.27 -0.12
CA LYS A 32 8.25 13.51 -1.14
C LYS A 32 9.48 12.64 -0.88
N GLN A 33 9.87 11.85 -1.89
CA GLN A 33 11.11 11.08 -1.89
C GLN A 33 11.80 11.17 -3.27
N PRO A 34 13.14 11.10 -3.35
CA PRO A 34 13.86 11.25 -4.62
C PRO A 34 13.46 10.22 -5.69
N THR A 35 13.13 9.00 -5.27
CA THR A 35 12.80 7.87 -6.16
C THR A 35 11.29 7.71 -6.39
N ARG A 36 10.46 8.58 -5.81
CA ARG A 36 9.00 8.42 -5.81
C ARG A 36 8.36 9.08 -7.02
N LEU A 37 7.75 8.24 -7.85
CA LEU A 37 7.08 8.61 -9.09
C LEU A 37 5.57 8.40 -8.96
N LEU A 38 4.79 9.37 -9.42
CA LEU A 38 3.33 9.29 -9.40
C LEU A 38 2.85 8.43 -10.56
N LEU A 39 2.15 7.35 -10.24
CA LEU A 39 1.51 6.47 -11.23
C LEU A 39 0.07 6.87 -11.49
N TRP A 40 -0.65 7.28 -10.45
CA TRP A 40 -2.04 7.64 -10.53
C TRP A 40 -2.47 8.48 -9.32
N LYS A 41 -3.47 9.34 -9.47
CA LYS A 41 -4.13 10.02 -8.35
C LYS A 41 -5.62 10.19 -8.58
N ALA A 42 -6.36 10.31 -7.48
CA ALA A 42 -7.73 10.80 -7.48
C ALA A 42 -7.96 11.83 -6.37
N GLU A 43 -8.88 12.74 -6.66
CA GLU A 43 -9.39 13.75 -5.72
C GLU A 43 -10.92 13.79 -5.79
N ASN A 44 -11.58 14.43 -4.82
CA ASN A 44 -13.03 14.53 -4.57
C ASN A 44 -13.98 14.18 -5.73
N LYS A 45 -13.81 14.72 -6.95
CA LYS A 45 -14.71 14.46 -8.10
C LYS A 45 -14.74 13.00 -8.55
N GLN A 46 -13.68 12.24 -8.28
CA GLN A 46 -13.51 10.84 -8.69
C GLN A 46 -13.93 9.85 -7.59
N LEU A 47 -14.23 10.35 -6.39
CA LEU A 47 -14.48 9.57 -5.18
C LEU A 47 -15.86 9.91 -4.60
N GLU A 48 -16.70 8.91 -4.34
CA GLU A 48 -17.98 9.14 -3.66
C GLU A 48 -17.83 9.11 -2.14
N MET A 49 -17.07 8.14 -1.67
CA MET A 49 -16.82 7.88 -0.26
C MET A 49 -15.47 7.19 -0.11
N ALA A 50 -14.70 7.58 0.90
CA ALA A 50 -13.56 6.77 1.30
C ALA A 50 -13.34 6.87 2.80
N GLY A 51 -13.12 5.74 3.47
CA GLY A 51 -12.88 5.68 4.90
C GLY A 51 -11.57 5.00 5.22
N VAL A 52 -10.99 5.38 6.36
CA VAL A 52 -9.82 4.71 6.93
C VAL A 52 -10.24 3.98 8.19
N ILE A 53 -9.88 2.71 8.24
CA ILE A 53 -10.02 1.87 9.41
C ILE A 53 -8.61 1.47 9.85
N SER A 54 -8.22 1.91 11.04
CA SER A 54 -7.10 1.25 11.72
C SER A 54 -7.55 -0.17 12.05
N VAL A 55 -6.76 -1.18 11.68
CA VAL A 55 -7.09 -2.59 11.95
C VAL A 55 -7.20 -2.85 13.46
N TYR A 56 -6.51 -2.05 14.27
CA TYR A 56 -6.37 -2.25 15.71
C TYR A 56 -6.89 -1.08 16.55
N GLY A 57 -7.54 -0.08 15.93
CA GLY A 57 -8.02 1.12 16.60
C GLY A 57 -9.45 1.48 16.22
N ASN A 58 -9.89 2.66 16.66
CA ASN A 58 -11.23 3.15 16.32
C ASN A 58 -11.32 3.47 14.82
N SER A 59 -12.44 3.07 14.20
CA SER A 59 -12.72 3.29 12.78
C SER A 59 -13.17 4.73 12.52
N THR A 60 -12.65 5.37 11.47
CA THR A 60 -13.12 6.69 11.02
C THR A 60 -13.57 6.62 9.57
N TRP A 61 -14.89 6.70 9.36
CA TRP A 61 -15.47 6.85 8.03
C TRP A 61 -15.65 8.32 7.71
N THR A 62 -15.14 8.73 6.55
CA THR A 62 -15.31 10.11 6.08
C THR A 62 -15.99 10.08 4.71
N THR A 63 -17.00 10.93 4.54
CA THR A 63 -17.63 11.10 3.23
C THR A 63 -16.77 12.05 2.42
N ALA A 64 -16.25 11.63 1.27
CA ALA A 64 -15.42 12.46 0.38
C ALA A 64 -16.11 13.79 0.02
N LYS A 65 -17.44 13.84 0.07
CA LYS A 65 -18.27 15.04 -0.16
C LYS A 65 -18.18 16.11 0.95
N ARG A 66 -17.62 15.82 2.13
CA ARG A 66 -17.58 16.75 3.29
C ARG A 66 -16.20 17.35 3.58
N GLY A 67 -15.17 17.03 2.79
CA GLY A 67 -13.80 17.53 3.00
C GLY A 67 -12.89 17.30 1.78
N TRP A 68 -11.68 17.84 1.83
CA TRP A 68 -10.66 17.56 0.82
C TRP A 68 -10.00 16.21 1.08
N LEU A 69 -10.07 15.33 0.08
CA LEU A 69 -9.51 13.99 0.08
C LEU A 69 -8.72 13.75 -1.20
N MET A 70 -7.53 13.15 -1.05
CA MET A 70 -6.70 12.72 -2.16
C MET A 70 -6.17 11.30 -1.93
N ILE A 71 -6.19 10.50 -2.99
CA ILE A 71 -5.54 9.19 -3.04
C ILE A 71 -4.46 9.26 -4.11
N ALA A 72 -3.23 8.88 -3.78
CA ALA A 72 -2.11 8.84 -4.71
C ALA A 72 -1.47 7.46 -4.71
N ILE A 73 -1.23 6.90 -5.90
CA ILE A 73 -0.48 5.67 -6.10
C ILE A 73 0.87 6.08 -6.67
N PHE A 74 1.92 5.70 -5.96
CA PHE A 74 3.30 5.84 -6.36
C PHE A 74 3.88 4.50 -6.80
N ASN A 75 5.09 4.51 -7.33
CA ASN A 75 5.85 3.31 -7.66
C ASN A 75 6.23 2.47 -6.43
N ASP A 76 6.21 3.05 -5.23
CA ASP A 76 6.66 2.41 -3.98
C ASP A 76 5.60 2.38 -2.87
N ALA A 77 4.51 3.14 -3.01
CA ALA A 77 3.51 3.27 -1.96
C ALA A 77 2.13 3.71 -2.47
N VAL A 78 1.12 3.54 -1.62
CA VAL A 78 -0.19 4.17 -1.73
C VAL A 78 -0.34 5.16 -0.59
N ALA A 79 -0.73 6.39 -0.92
CA ALA A 79 -0.99 7.42 0.07
C ALA A 79 -2.46 7.84 0.06
N PHE A 80 -3.00 8.00 1.25
CA PHE A 80 -4.30 8.59 1.52
C PHE A 80 -4.08 9.88 2.29
N VAL A 81 -4.61 10.99 1.77
CA VAL A 81 -4.43 12.31 2.35
C VAL A 81 -5.80 12.91 2.58
N GLU A 82 -6.15 13.10 3.85
CA GLU A 82 -7.39 13.74 4.26
C GLU A 82 -7.09 14.89 5.22
N LYS A 83 -7.41 16.12 4.80
CA LYS A 83 -7.06 17.34 5.55
C LYS A 83 -5.57 17.35 5.91
N GLN A 84 -5.23 17.20 7.19
CA GLN A 84 -3.86 17.18 7.71
C GLN A 84 -3.31 15.76 7.92
N ASN A 85 -4.16 14.74 7.82
CA ASN A 85 -3.79 13.36 8.06
C ASN A 85 -3.26 12.73 6.78
N VAL A 86 -2.07 12.15 6.87
CA VAL A 86 -1.41 11.44 5.78
C VAL A 86 -1.14 10.02 6.24
N ILE A 87 -1.68 9.06 5.50
CA ILE A 87 -1.43 7.64 5.75
C ILE A 87 -0.80 7.05 4.50
N VAL A 88 0.30 6.34 4.71
CA VAL A 88 1.09 5.73 3.64
C VAL A 88 1.18 4.24 3.89
N MET A 89 0.86 3.45 2.88
CA MET A 89 1.11 2.01 2.87
C MET A 89 2.16 1.71 1.81
N ASN A 90 3.26 1.10 2.20
CA ASN A 90 4.37 0.84 1.30
C ASN A 90 4.19 -0.52 0.60
N PHE A 91 4.48 -0.57 -0.69
CA PHE A 91 4.64 -1.82 -1.40
C PHE A 91 5.90 -2.55 -0.93
N PRO A 92 5.92 -3.91 -0.95
CA PRO A 92 4.91 -4.81 -1.48
C PRO A 92 3.74 -5.10 -0.53
N LEU A 93 3.68 -4.48 0.66
CA LEU A 93 2.74 -4.85 1.73
C LEU A 93 1.38 -4.12 1.62
N VAL A 94 0.81 -4.07 0.40
CA VAL A 94 -0.51 -3.48 0.13
C VAL A 94 -1.35 -4.38 -0.75
N TRP A 95 -2.47 -4.87 -0.24
CA TRP A 95 -3.41 -5.75 -0.91
C TRP A 95 -4.70 -5.02 -1.26
N THR A 96 -5.45 -5.59 -2.20
CA THR A 96 -6.74 -5.09 -2.64
C THR A 96 -7.77 -6.20 -2.65
N GLU A 97 -8.96 -5.95 -2.12
CA GLU A 97 -10.15 -6.78 -2.27
C GLU A 97 -11.16 -6.01 -3.12
N VAL A 98 -11.73 -6.69 -4.10
CA VAL A 98 -12.81 -6.16 -4.92
C VAL A 98 -14.09 -6.92 -4.57
N SER A 99 -15.20 -6.20 -4.37
CA SER A 99 -16.50 -6.84 -4.18
C SER A 99 -17.18 -7.07 -5.53
N GLU A 100 -17.82 -8.23 -5.68
CA GLU A 100 -18.68 -8.61 -6.81
C GLU A 100 -20.18 -8.54 -6.43
N GLU A 101 -20.50 -8.05 -5.23
CA GLU A 101 -21.88 -7.89 -4.78
C GLU A 101 -22.58 -6.76 -5.58
N GLU A 102 -23.84 -6.99 -5.95
CA GLU A 102 -24.70 -5.99 -6.59
C GLU A 102 -24.76 -4.70 -5.75
N GLY A 103 -24.52 -3.55 -6.39
CA GLY A 103 -24.45 -2.23 -5.75
C GLY A 103 -23.09 -1.87 -5.12
N ASN A 104 -22.11 -2.78 -5.16
CA ASN A 104 -20.73 -2.54 -4.71
C ASN A 104 -19.70 -2.59 -5.86
N GLU A 105 -20.15 -2.47 -7.11
CA GLU A 105 -19.31 -2.58 -8.31
C GLU A 105 -18.22 -1.51 -8.36
N CYS A 106 -18.38 -0.39 -7.67
CA CYS A 106 -17.39 0.67 -7.57
C CYS A 106 -16.61 0.69 -6.23
N LEU A 107 -16.82 -0.31 -5.35
CA LEU A 107 -16.13 -0.43 -4.07
C LEU A 107 -14.84 -1.23 -4.22
N VAL A 108 -13.76 -0.72 -3.61
CA VAL A 108 -12.48 -1.40 -3.44
C VAL A 108 -12.04 -1.26 -2.00
N ARG A 109 -11.56 -2.35 -1.40
CA ARG A 109 -10.88 -2.31 -0.11
C ARG A 109 -9.38 -2.44 -0.34
N VAL A 110 -8.60 -1.56 0.28
CA VAL A 110 -7.13 -1.58 0.20
C VAL A 110 -6.62 -1.78 1.61
N PHE A 111 -5.67 -2.67 1.84
CA PHE A 111 -5.21 -2.93 3.20
C PHE A 111 -3.73 -3.29 3.23
N GLY A 112 -3.10 -2.97 4.34
CA GLY A 112 -1.73 -3.33 4.65
C GLY A 112 -1.64 -3.88 6.07
N PRO A 113 -0.45 -3.83 6.68
CA PRO A 113 -0.22 -4.39 8.01
C PRO A 113 -1.10 -3.81 9.13
N GLU A 114 -1.44 -2.52 9.06
CA GLU A 114 -2.09 -1.83 10.19
C GLU A 114 -3.32 -1.01 9.77
N ASN A 115 -3.52 -0.81 8.48
CA ASN A 115 -4.56 0.08 7.95
C ASN A 115 -5.36 -0.62 6.86
N LYS A 116 -6.68 -0.39 6.86
CA LYS A 116 -7.61 -0.80 5.81
C LYS A 116 -8.42 0.42 5.35
N PHE A 117 -8.39 0.67 4.05
CA PHE A 117 -9.16 1.70 3.37
C PHE A 117 -10.34 1.06 2.66
N HIS A 118 -11.49 1.72 2.73
CA HIS A 118 -12.65 1.41 1.91
C HIS A 118 -12.85 2.59 0.96
N ILE A 119 -12.83 2.35 -0.35
CA ILE A 119 -12.90 3.39 -1.37
C ILE A 119 -14.05 3.04 -2.31
N ARG A 120 -15.07 3.91 -2.37
CA ARG A 120 -16.11 3.86 -3.39
C ARG A 120 -15.84 4.93 -4.44
N PHE A 121 -15.57 4.48 -5.66
CA PHE A 121 -15.37 5.33 -6.82
C PHE A 121 -16.71 5.83 -7.37
N ALA A 122 -16.69 6.98 -8.05
CA ALA A 122 -17.88 7.53 -8.72
C ALA A 122 -18.33 6.71 -9.94
N ASN A 123 -17.44 5.90 -10.51
CA ASN A 123 -17.74 5.02 -11.61
C ASN A 123 -16.71 3.89 -11.73
N ILE A 124 -17.00 2.94 -12.62
CA ILE A 124 -16.19 1.76 -12.86
C ILE A 124 -14.87 2.10 -13.55
N GLU A 125 -14.81 3.18 -14.32
CA GLU A 125 -13.62 3.63 -15.03
C GLU A 125 -12.54 4.08 -14.04
N TYR A 126 -12.91 4.87 -13.02
CA TYR A 126 -11.97 5.31 -11.98
C TYR A 126 -11.48 4.14 -11.13
N LYS A 127 -12.37 3.20 -10.78
CA LYS A 127 -11.97 1.95 -10.10
C LYS A 127 -10.98 1.16 -10.95
N SER A 128 -11.24 1.01 -12.24
CA SER A 128 -10.39 0.24 -13.15
C SER A 128 -9.00 0.89 -13.31
N ALA A 129 -8.95 2.22 -13.47
CA ALA A 129 -7.69 2.96 -13.52
C ALA A 129 -6.89 2.84 -12.20
N PHE A 130 -7.57 2.91 -11.05
CA PHE A 130 -6.96 2.70 -9.74
C PHE A 130 -6.35 1.29 -9.62
N LEU A 131 -7.13 0.24 -9.91
CA LEU A 131 -6.67 -1.15 -9.83
C LEU A 131 -5.52 -1.43 -10.80
N HIS A 132 -5.57 -0.85 -12.00
CA HIS A 132 -4.47 -0.94 -12.95
C HIS A 132 -3.19 -0.34 -12.36
N ALA A 133 -3.25 0.88 -11.82
CA ALA A 133 -2.12 1.54 -11.17
C ALA A 133 -1.58 0.76 -9.94
N MET A 134 -2.46 0.15 -9.14
CA MET A 134 -2.09 -0.69 -7.99
C MET A 134 -1.27 -1.94 -8.34
N ARG A 135 -1.31 -2.42 -9.59
CA ARG A 135 -0.55 -3.59 -10.02
C ARG A 135 0.82 -3.23 -10.59
N GLN A 136 1.05 -1.94 -10.84
CA GLN A 136 2.22 -1.47 -11.57
C GLN A 136 3.53 -1.54 -10.76
N TRP A 137 3.50 -1.21 -9.47
CA TRP A 137 4.71 -1.08 -8.64
C TRP A 137 5.68 -2.27 -8.75
N ARG A 138 5.16 -3.51 -8.82
CA ARG A 138 5.96 -4.75 -8.76
C ARG A 138 7.02 -4.84 -9.85
N HIS A 139 6.72 -4.30 -11.02
CA HIS A 139 7.58 -4.40 -12.18
C HIS A 139 7.93 -3.03 -12.71
N PHE A 140 7.90 -2.00 -11.85
CA PHE A 140 8.21 -0.65 -12.28
C PHE A 140 9.59 -0.56 -12.92
N ASP A 141 10.61 -1.22 -12.36
CA ASP A 141 11.96 -1.20 -12.92
C ASP A 141 12.10 -2.14 -14.15
N GLU A 142 11.52 -3.35 -14.08
CA GLU A 142 11.65 -4.39 -15.12
C GLU A 142 10.89 -4.07 -16.42
N ARG A 143 9.78 -3.31 -16.32
CA ARG A 143 8.90 -2.95 -17.46
C ARG A 143 9.55 -2.07 -18.51
N TYR A 144 10.59 -1.34 -18.13
CA TYR A 144 11.33 -0.46 -19.05
C TYR A 144 12.61 -1.12 -19.58
N MET A 145 13.01 -2.26 -19.00
CA MET A 145 14.17 -3.03 -19.45
C MET A 145 13.80 -4.13 -20.45
N THR A 146 12.58 -4.67 -20.40
CA THR A 146 12.20 -5.84 -21.21
C THR A 146 11.17 -5.54 -22.30
N GLY A 147 11.25 -6.33 -23.38
CA GLY A 147 10.42 -6.24 -24.59
C GLY A 147 8.92 -6.37 -24.37
N ASN A 148 8.51 -7.03 -23.28
CA ASN A 148 7.18 -7.59 -23.09
C ASN A 148 6.29 -6.75 -22.16
N ILE A 149 5.47 -5.95 -22.84
CA ILE A 149 4.12 -5.42 -22.62
C ILE A 149 3.44 -5.64 -21.24
N LEU A 150 2.80 -4.54 -20.81
CA LEU A 150 1.65 -4.37 -19.89
C LEU A 150 0.86 -5.63 -19.45
N GLU A 151 0.62 -6.59 -20.34
CA GLU A 151 -0.20 -7.80 -20.09
C GLU A 151 0.44 -8.81 -19.12
N GLN A 152 1.78 -8.94 -19.10
CA GLN A 152 2.46 -9.77 -18.10
C GLN A 152 2.37 -9.18 -16.69
N TYR A 153 2.03 -7.90 -16.59
CA TYR A 153 2.06 -7.10 -15.37
C TYR A 153 0.67 -6.71 -14.85
N THR A 154 -0.38 -7.14 -15.55
CA THR A 154 -1.77 -7.12 -15.09
C THR A 154 -2.19 -8.38 -14.35
N ALA A 155 -1.30 -9.39 -14.28
CA ALA A 155 -1.51 -10.61 -13.52
C ALA A 155 -1.87 -10.32 -12.05
N GLU A 156 -2.67 -11.20 -11.46
CA GLU A 156 -3.04 -11.05 -10.06
C GLU A 156 -1.79 -11.05 -9.17
N LEU A 157 -1.75 -10.10 -8.23
CA LEU A 157 -0.65 -10.01 -7.29
C LEU A 157 -0.73 -11.20 -6.33
N PRO A 158 0.40 -11.87 -6.03
CA PRO A 158 0.36 -13.01 -5.13
C PRO A 158 -0.14 -12.58 -3.74
N GLY A 159 -1.02 -13.40 -3.16
CA GLY A 159 -1.49 -13.20 -1.78
C GLY A 159 -0.33 -13.24 -0.78
N ARG A 160 0.61 -14.18 -0.99
CA ARG A 160 1.85 -14.28 -0.21
C ARG A 160 2.92 -13.34 -0.75
N ARG A 161 3.52 -12.53 0.12
CA ARG A 161 4.56 -11.55 -0.22
C ARG A 161 5.71 -11.61 0.77
N ARG A 162 6.80 -10.89 0.51
CA ARG A 162 7.90 -10.69 1.44
C ARG A 162 8.14 -9.20 1.62
N GLY A 163 8.47 -8.77 2.82
CA GLY A 163 8.78 -7.37 3.06
C GLY A 163 9.05 -7.07 4.53
N TYR A 164 9.51 -5.85 4.73
CA TYR A 164 9.79 -5.26 6.02
C TYR A 164 8.64 -4.34 6.44
N HIS A 165 8.26 -4.39 7.72
CA HIS A 165 7.33 -3.44 8.34
C HIS A 165 7.78 -3.10 9.74
N LYS A 166 7.65 -1.83 10.12
CA LYS A 166 7.72 -1.38 11.51
C LYS A 166 6.30 -1.13 12.00
N PHE A 167 5.88 -1.90 12.99
CA PHE A 167 4.57 -1.76 13.61
C PHE A 167 4.51 -0.49 14.46
N SER A 168 3.31 0.06 14.60
CA SER A 168 3.03 1.19 15.47
C SER A 168 3.01 0.77 16.94
N SER A 169 3.38 1.68 17.83
CA SER A 169 3.35 1.49 19.28
C SER A 169 2.00 1.01 19.84
N HIS A 170 0.90 1.21 19.12
CA HIS A 170 -0.45 0.82 19.51
C HIS A 170 -0.88 -0.55 18.97
N HIS A 171 -0.04 -1.24 18.19
CA HIS A 171 -0.36 -2.57 17.69
C HIS A 171 -0.46 -3.56 18.87
N PRO A 172 -1.56 -4.33 19.00
CA PRO A 172 -1.84 -5.13 20.19
C PRO A 172 -0.80 -6.23 20.45
N ASP A 173 -0.35 -6.91 19.40
CA ASP A 173 0.61 -8.02 19.53
C ASP A 173 2.07 -7.59 19.37
N PHE A 174 2.34 -6.67 18.44
CA PHE A 174 3.70 -6.31 18.04
C PHE A 174 4.19 -4.95 18.57
N GLY A 175 3.32 -4.02 18.98
CA GLY A 175 3.74 -2.67 19.39
C GLY A 175 4.79 -2.06 18.44
N ASP A 176 5.86 -1.46 18.98
CA ASP A 176 6.96 -0.89 18.17
C ASP A 176 7.94 -1.92 17.55
N CYS A 177 7.56 -3.20 17.44
CA CYS A 177 8.42 -4.21 16.81
C CYS A 177 8.62 -3.95 15.32
N THR A 178 9.73 -4.47 14.80
CA THR A 178 9.97 -4.55 13.35
C THR A 178 9.93 -5.99 12.90
N TYR A 179 9.26 -6.26 11.79
CA TYR A 179 9.19 -7.58 11.18
C TYR A 179 9.76 -7.56 9.76
N ASP A 180 10.63 -8.51 9.45
CA ASP A 180 11.07 -8.82 8.10
C ASP A 180 10.78 -10.29 7.81
N GLY A 181 9.98 -10.57 6.78
CA GLY A 181 9.64 -11.94 6.48
C GLY A 181 8.57 -12.10 5.44
N CYS A 182 7.92 -13.27 5.48
CA CYS A 182 6.78 -13.57 4.65
C CYS A 182 5.49 -12.97 5.23
N TRP A 183 4.60 -12.55 4.34
CA TRP A 183 3.32 -11.96 4.66
C TRP A 183 2.23 -12.64 3.86
N LEU A 184 1.03 -12.75 4.42
CA LEU A 184 -0.17 -13.22 3.73
C LEU A 184 -1.31 -12.27 4.08
N TYR A 185 -1.84 -11.58 3.06
CA TYR A 185 -2.97 -10.65 3.19
C TYR A 185 -2.85 -9.69 4.39
N GLY A 186 -1.74 -8.94 4.46
CA GLY A 186 -1.52 -7.95 5.52
C GLY A 186 -0.96 -8.49 6.83
N LYS A 187 -0.86 -9.82 7.01
CA LYS A 187 -0.41 -10.41 8.28
C LYS A 187 0.95 -11.11 8.16
N PRO A 188 1.81 -11.07 9.19
CA PRO A 188 2.98 -11.93 9.28
C PRO A 188 2.60 -13.41 9.08
N HIS A 189 3.33 -14.11 8.20
CA HIS A 189 3.00 -15.49 7.84
C HIS A 189 4.21 -16.26 7.30
N GLY A 190 4.36 -17.55 7.62
CA GLY A 190 5.54 -18.35 7.28
C GLY A 190 6.81 -17.87 7.98
N ARG A 191 7.98 -18.09 7.37
CA ARG A 191 9.26 -17.70 7.97
C ARG A 191 9.43 -16.19 8.04
N GLY A 192 9.83 -15.69 9.19
CA GLY A 192 10.17 -14.29 9.41
C GLY A 192 11.06 -14.06 10.62
N TYR A 193 11.43 -12.81 10.78
CA TYR A 193 12.32 -12.31 11.81
C TYR A 193 11.71 -11.06 12.44
N LEU A 194 11.43 -11.13 13.74
CA LEU A 194 10.82 -10.07 14.54
C LEU A 194 11.86 -9.51 15.50
N VAL A 195 12.00 -8.19 15.54
CA VAL A 195 12.86 -7.47 16.48
C VAL A 195 11.99 -6.64 17.40
N TYR A 196 12.13 -6.89 18.70
CA TYR A 196 11.45 -6.15 19.75
C TYR A 196 12.16 -4.80 20.01
N PRO A 197 11.47 -3.81 20.61
CA PRO A 197 12.08 -2.53 20.96
C PRO A 197 13.29 -2.67 21.90
N ASP A 198 13.30 -3.70 22.75
CA ASP A 198 14.42 -4.05 23.65
C ASP A 198 15.57 -4.80 22.93
N ARG A 199 15.52 -4.86 21.60
CA ARG A 199 16.47 -5.56 20.71
C ARG A 199 16.47 -7.07 20.82
N ARG A 200 15.56 -7.68 21.59
CA ARG A 200 15.33 -9.13 21.50
C ARG A 200 14.87 -9.49 20.09
N LYS A 201 15.16 -10.71 19.70
CA LYS A 201 14.91 -11.20 18.35
C LYS A 201 14.17 -12.52 18.43
N TYR A 202 13.19 -12.69 17.56
CA TYR A 202 12.58 -13.97 17.29
C TYR A 202 12.76 -14.30 15.82
N GLN A 203 13.24 -15.50 15.53
CA GLN A 203 13.30 -16.05 14.19
C GLN A 203 12.52 -17.35 14.17
N GLY A 204 11.46 -17.41 13.36
CA GLY A 204 10.59 -18.56 13.36
C GLY A 204 9.47 -18.46 12.34
N HIS A 205 8.47 -19.30 12.53
CA HIS A 205 7.28 -19.35 11.69
C HIS A 205 6.17 -18.48 12.28
N PHE A 206 5.34 -17.93 11.40
CA PHE A 206 4.19 -17.11 11.75
C PHE A 206 2.95 -17.67 11.05
N ALA A 207 1.80 -17.66 11.70
CA ALA A 207 0.52 -18.02 11.10
C ALA A 207 -0.56 -17.06 11.57
N ASP A 208 -1.36 -16.57 10.61
CA ASP A 208 -2.43 -15.59 10.84
C ASP A 208 -2.04 -14.35 11.68
N GLY A 209 -0.77 -13.93 11.59
CA GLY A 209 -0.24 -12.79 12.33
C GLY A 209 0.30 -13.12 13.71
N HIS A 210 0.39 -14.38 14.08
CA HIS A 210 0.91 -14.85 15.36
C HIS A 210 2.18 -15.67 15.18
N LEU A 211 3.03 -15.72 16.22
CA LEU A 211 4.25 -16.54 16.21
C LEU A 211 3.87 -18.02 16.41
N GLU A 212 4.36 -18.91 15.56
CA GLU A 212 4.27 -20.36 15.74
C GLU A 212 5.51 -20.84 16.51
N GLY A 213 5.42 -20.94 17.83
CA GLY A 213 6.44 -21.55 18.68
C GLY A 213 6.71 -20.81 20.00
N TYR A 214 7.40 -21.48 20.92
CA TYR A 214 7.88 -20.88 22.16
C TYR A 214 9.09 -19.99 21.89
N VAL A 215 9.10 -18.77 22.42
CA VAL A 215 10.30 -17.93 22.46
C VAL A 215 11.31 -18.60 23.38
N SER A 216 12.40 -19.17 22.84
CA SER A 216 13.53 -19.57 23.67
C SER A 216 14.10 -18.31 24.31
N ARG A 217 13.84 -18.13 25.60
CA ARG A 217 14.64 -17.22 26.41
C ARG A 217 16.04 -17.82 26.44
N ASP A 218 16.93 -17.34 25.59
CA ASP A 218 18.35 -17.58 25.75
C ASP A 218 18.71 -17.08 27.15
N SER A 219 18.86 -18.05 28.05
CA SER A 219 19.44 -17.85 29.37
C SER A 219 20.91 -17.62 29.10
N ASN A 220 21.39 -16.43 29.47
CA ASN A 220 22.81 -16.11 29.55
C ASN A 220 23.57 -17.31 30.12
N SER A 221 24.41 -17.95 29.30
CA SER A 221 25.54 -18.73 29.80
C SER A 221 26.60 -17.74 30.28
N LEU A 222 26.55 -17.45 31.59
CA LEU A 222 27.71 -17.10 32.39
C LEU A 222 28.28 -18.38 33.01
#